data_AF-A0A834IAN8-F1
#
_entry.id   AF-A0A834IAN8-F1
#
_cell.length_a   1.000
_cell.length_b   1.000
_cell.length_c   1.000
_cell.angle_alpha   90.00
_cell.angle_beta   90.00
_cell.angle_gamma   90.00
#
_symmetry.space_group_name_H-M   'P 1'
#
loop_
_entity.id
_entity.type
_entity.pdbx_description
1 polymer ?
#
loop_
_entity_poly.entity_id
_entity_poly.type
_entity_poly.pdbx_seq_one_letter_code
_entity_poly.pdbx_strand_id
1 'polypeptide(L)'
;IEAEAAMLGQPVSMLIPEVIGFKLTGKLREGITATDLVLTVTQMLRQKGVVGKFVEFYGDGLASLPLADRATIANMAPEYGATCGFFPVDDITIDYLHKTSEQEIQYRPARVLMQDFTGVPAVVDLAAMRAAMQKAGGDPEKINPLSPVDLVIDHSVMVDFFATEQAFSENVEIEMQRNGERYQFLRWGQSAFDNFRVVPPGTGICHQVNLEYLAQTVWTNNDDGFEYAFPDTLVAEAAMLGQPVSMLIPEVIGFKLTGKLREGITATDLVLTVTQMLRQKGVVGKFVEFYGDGLASLPLADRATIANMAPEYGATCGFFPVDDITIDYLRLTGRD
;
A
#
# COMPACT_ATOMS: atom_id res chain seq x y z
N ILE A 1 -26.15 3.15 -3.52
CA ILE A 1 -27.44 3.86 -3.70
C ILE A 1 -27.44 5.23 -3.01
N GLU A 2 -27.02 5.34 -1.74
CA GLU A 2 -27.03 6.62 -1.02
C GLU A 2 -25.96 7.61 -1.49
N ALA A 3 -24.77 7.13 -1.85
CA ALA A 3 -23.67 7.97 -2.33
C ALA A 3 -24.03 8.64 -3.68
N GLU A 4 -24.62 7.88 -4.60
CA GLU A 4 -25.03 8.34 -5.93
C GLU A 4 -26.16 9.37 -5.84
N ALA A 5 -27.10 9.20 -4.91
CA ALA A 5 -28.16 10.16 -4.62
C ALA A 5 -27.59 11.46 -4.02
N ALA A 6 -26.65 11.36 -3.06
CA ALA A 6 -25.95 12.50 -2.48
C ALA A 6 -25.15 13.29 -3.53
N MET A 7 -24.47 12.61 -4.45
CA MET A 7 -23.73 13.23 -5.56
C MET A 7 -24.65 13.99 -6.53
N LEU A 8 -25.92 13.58 -6.65
CA LEU A 8 -26.95 14.27 -7.45
C LEU A 8 -27.69 15.36 -6.65
N GLY A 9 -27.20 15.70 -5.44
CA GLY A 9 -27.78 16.72 -4.57
C GLY A 9 -29.09 16.29 -3.90
N GLN A 10 -29.41 14.99 -3.92
CA GLN A 10 -30.59 14.48 -3.23
C GLN A 10 -30.30 14.34 -1.73
N PRO A 11 -31.28 14.69 -0.86
CA PRO A 11 -31.10 14.55 0.57
C PRO A 11 -31.03 13.08 0.97
N VAL A 12 -29.95 12.68 1.64
CA VAL A 12 -29.89 11.40 2.34
C VAL A 12 -30.66 11.55 3.64
N SER A 13 -31.81 10.88 3.73
CA SER A 13 -32.63 10.88 4.95
C SER A 13 -32.24 9.70 5.81
N MET A 14 -31.75 9.97 7.01
CA MET A 14 -31.47 8.95 8.03
C MET A 14 -32.27 9.24 9.29
N LEU A 15 -32.63 8.18 10.02
CA LEU A 15 -33.10 8.35 11.39
C LEU A 15 -31.97 8.91 12.25
N ILE A 16 -32.30 9.76 13.22
CA ILE A 16 -31.31 10.26 14.18
C ILE A 16 -30.64 9.05 14.84
N PRO A 17 -29.32 8.85 14.67
CA PRO A 17 -28.67 7.65 15.14
C PRO A 17 -28.50 7.68 16.66
N GLU A 18 -28.58 6.51 17.29
CA GLU A 18 -28.14 6.36 18.67
C GLU A 18 -26.61 6.40 18.71
N VAL A 19 -26.04 7.24 19.58
CA VAL A 19 -24.59 7.38 19.75
C VAL A 19 -24.15 6.62 21.00
N ILE A 20 -23.21 5.69 20.84
CA ILE A 20 -22.54 5.00 21.94
C ILE A 20 -21.16 5.60 22.13
N GLY A 21 -20.91 6.11 23.34
CA GLY A 21 -19.57 6.53 23.73
C GLY A 21 -18.67 5.33 24.06
N PHE A 22 -17.50 5.26 23.42
CA PHE A 22 -16.42 4.34 23.76
C PHE A 22 -15.28 5.09 24.46
N LYS A 23 -15.11 4.85 25.77
CA LYS A 23 -14.11 5.55 26.57
C LYS A 23 -12.74 4.87 26.50
N LEU A 24 -11.74 5.58 25.98
CA LEU A 24 -10.33 5.20 25.95
C LEU A 24 -9.59 5.88 27.11
N THR A 25 -8.85 5.10 27.88
CA THR A 25 -8.07 5.58 29.04
C THR A 25 -6.64 5.05 29.01
N GLY A 26 -5.70 5.80 29.60
CA GLY A 26 -4.29 5.41 29.66
C GLY A 26 -3.53 5.58 28.35
N LYS A 27 -2.43 4.82 28.19
CA LYS A 27 -1.59 4.82 26.98
C LYS A 27 -1.36 3.40 26.51
N LEU A 28 -1.17 3.22 25.21
CA LEU A 28 -0.75 1.92 24.66
C LEU A 28 0.58 1.49 25.28
N ARG A 29 0.70 0.20 25.59
CA ARG A 29 1.96 -0.37 26.08
C ARG A 29 2.95 -0.44 24.92
N GLU A 30 4.24 -0.40 25.27
CA GLU A 30 5.31 -0.57 24.30
C GLU A 30 5.15 -1.88 23.52
N GLY A 31 5.30 -1.81 22.21
CA GLY A 31 5.10 -2.94 21.29
C GLY A 31 3.66 -3.18 20.83
N ILE A 32 2.66 -2.46 21.38
CA ILE A 32 1.27 -2.55 20.91
C ILE A 32 1.03 -1.52 19.81
N THR A 33 0.45 -1.96 18.69
CA THR A 33 0.10 -1.13 17.55
C THR A 33 -1.38 -0.71 17.56
N ALA A 34 -1.74 0.24 16.70
CA ALA A 34 -3.13 0.62 16.48
C ALA A 34 -3.99 -0.56 16.01
N THR A 35 -3.43 -1.46 15.21
CA THR A 35 -4.14 -2.66 14.71
C THR A 35 -4.54 -3.59 15.85
N ASP A 36 -3.67 -3.77 16.85
CA ASP A 36 -3.98 -4.55 18.05
C ASP A 36 -5.13 -3.92 18.86
N LEU A 37 -5.11 -2.58 18.96
CA LEU A 37 -6.18 -1.81 19.59
C LEU A 37 -7.50 -1.95 18.80
N VAL A 38 -7.46 -1.90 17.48
CA VAL A 38 -8.62 -2.10 16.58
C VAL A 38 -9.27 -3.46 16.83
N LEU A 39 -8.50 -4.54 16.89
CA LEU A 39 -9.04 -5.88 17.15
C LEU A 39 -9.78 -5.94 18.49
N THR A 40 -9.18 -5.34 19.52
CA THR A 40 -9.77 -5.29 20.87
C THR A 40 -11.05 -4.45 20.90
N VAL A 41 -11.01 -3.24 20.34
CA VAL A 41 -12.17 -2.35 20.21
C VAL A 41 -13.29 -3.03 19.44
N THR A 42 -12.96 -3.69 18.32
CA THR A 42 -13.92 -4.38 17.47
C THR A 42 -14.63 -5.49 18.23
N GLN A 43 -13.87 -6.31 18.95
CA GLN A 43 -14.44 -7.40 19.76
C GLN A 43 -15.39 -6.87 20.84
N MET A 44 -15.00 -5.80 21.55
CA MET A 44 -15.83 -5.19 22.60
C MET A 44 -17.12 -4.60 22.04
N LEU A 45 -17.04 -3.87 20.93
CA LEU A 45 -18.19 -3.24 20.28
C LEU A 45 -19.15 -4.27 19.68
N ARG A 46 -18.63 -5.36 19.09
CA ARG A 46 -19.45 -6.50 18.64
C ARG A 46 -20.21 -7.13 19.80
N GLN A 47 -19.54 -7.39 20.93
CA GLN A 47 -20.18 -7.95 22.11
C GLN A 47 -21.25 -7.02 22.69
N LYS A 48 -21.05 -5.70 22.60
CA LYS A 48 -22.01 -4.70 23.06
C LYS A 48 -23.24 -4.58 22.14
N GLY A 49 -23.13 -4.96 20.88
CA GLY A 49 -24.21 -4.90 19.89
C GLY A 49 -24.46 -3.49 19.38
N VAL A 50 -23.51 -2.94 18.63
CA VAL A 50 -23.58 -1.56 18.10
C VAL A 50 -24.14 -1.47 16.67
N VAL A 51 -24.87 -2.50 16.23
CA VAL A 51 -25.40 -2.57 14.86
C VAL A 51 -26.32 -1.40 14.55
N GLY A 52 -25.99 -0.63 13.51
CA GLY A 52 -26.77 0.53 13.08
C GLY A 52 -26.60 1.79 13.94
N LYS A 53 -25.68 1.77 14.91
CA LYS A 53 -25.41 2.88 15.84
C LYS A 53 -24.15 3.64 15.44
N PHE A 54 -24.02 4.84 15.99
CA PHE A 54 -22.80 5.64 15.86
C PHE A 54 -21.92 5.39 17.09
N VAL A 55 -20.60 5.35 16.91
CA VAL A 55 -19.64 5.16 17.99
C VAL A 55 -18.76 6.40 18.10
N GLU A 56 -18.85 7.07 19.25
CA GLU A 56 -18.00 8.21 19.58
C GLU A 56 -16.85 7.76 20.49
N PHE A 57 -15.62 7.88 20.03
CA PHE A 57 -14.45 7.58 20.85
C PHE A 57 -14.06 8.81 21.67
N TYR A 58 -13.92 8.65 22.99
CA TYR A 58 -13.62 9.76 23.89
C TYR A 58 -12.75 9.32 25.07
N GLY A 59 -12.23 10.27 25.86
CA GLY A 59 -11.46 10.00 27.07
C GLY A 59 -10.01 10.48 27.01
N ASP A 60 -9.30 10.32 28.13
CA ASP A 60 -7.92 10.78 28.31
C ASP A 60 -6.90 10.00 27.48
N GLY A 61 -7.25 8.78 27.04
CA GLY A 61 -6.39 7.97 26.18
C GLY A 61 -6.16 8.55 24.79
N LEU A 62 -7.07 9.41 24.31
CA LEU A 62 -6.98 10.05 22.98
C LEU A 62 -5.69 10.86 22.82
N ALA A 63 -5.23 11.52 23.89
CA ALA A 63 -4.02 12.34 23.89
C ALA A 63 -2.74 11.54 23.57
N SER A 64 -2.81 10.21 23.64
CA SER A 64 -1.70 9.30 23.32
C SER A 64 -1.82 8.64 21.95
N LEU A 65 -2.93 8.83 21.24
CA LEU A 65 -3.19 8.22 19.94
C LEU A 65 -2.94 9.24 18.82
N PRO A 66 -1.98 8.98 17.92
CA PRO A 66 -1.81 9.72 16.67
C PRO A 66 -3.10 9.77 15.84
N LEU A 67 -3.27 10.81 15.03
CA LEU A 67 -4.47 10.96 14.18
C LEU A 67 -4.65 9.78 13.20
N ALA A 68 -3.56 9.24 12.65
CA ALA A 68 -3.61 8.07 11.76
C ALA A 68 -4.24 6.86 12.46
N ASP A 69 -3.86 6.59 13.72
CA ASP A 69 -4.41 5.47 14.50
C ASP A 69 -5.89 5.68 14.80
N ARG A 70 -6.30 6.92 15.10
CA ARG A 70 -7.71 7.28 15.29
C ARG A 70 -8.51 7.05 14.01
N ALA A 71 -7.98 7.46 12.86
CA ALA A 71 -8.61 7.24 11.56
C ALA A 71 -8.75 5.74 11.27
N THR A 72 -7.71 4.94 11.52
CA THR A 72 -7.77 3.48 11.39
C THR A 72 -8.87 2.88 12.25
N ILE A 73 -8.99 3.27 13.52
CA ILE A 73 -10.04 2.77 14.42
C ILE A 73 -11.44 3.19 13.93
N ALA A 74 -11.62 4.45 13.54
CA ALA A 74 -12.89 4.97 13.05
C ALA A 74 -13.36 4.31 11.75
N ASN A 75 -12.42 4.04 10.83
CA ASN A 75 -12.70 3.41 9.55
C ASN A 75 -13.10 1.94 9.67
N MET A 76 -12.89 1.31 10.83
CA MET A 76 -13.28 -0.08 11.10
C MET A 76 -14.74 -0.21 11.58
N ALA A 77 -15.56 0.83 11.39
CA ALA A 77 -16.97 0.83 11.75
C ALA A 77 -17.78 -0.34 11.17
N PRO A 78 -17.62 -0.70 9.88
CA PRO A 78 -18.27 -1.88 9.32
C PRO A 78 -17.92 -3.17 10.07
N GLU A 79 -16.67 -3.30 10.54
CA GLU A 79 -16.14 -4.49 11.18
C GLU A 79 -16.78 -4.71 12.55
N TYR A 80 -17.04 -3.66 13.33
CA TYR A 80 -17.80 -3.77 14.58
C TYR A 80 -19.31 -3.56 14.45
N GLY A 81 -19.80 -3.37 13.22
CA GLY A 81 -21.23 -3.26 12.87
C GLY A 81 -21.82 -1.88 13.06
N ALA A 82 -21.03 -0.86 13.44
CA ALA A 82 -21.53 0.50 13.55
C ALA A 82 -21.74 1.11 12.17
N THR A 83 -22.68 2.06 12.08
CA THR A 83 -22.86 2.87 10.87
C THR A 83 -21.70 3.83 10.68
N CYS A 84 -21.15 4.35 11.79
CA CYS A 84 -20.05 5.31 11.78
C CYS A 84 -19.28 5.23 13.10
N GLY A 85 -17.95 5.32 13.03
CA GLY A 85 -17.08 5.60 14.17
C GLY A 85 -16.45 6.98 13.98
N PHE A 86 -16.34 7.77 15.04
CA PHE A 86 -15.66 9.07 14.95
C PHE A 86 -14.95 9.45 16.25
N PHE A 87 -13.94 10.30 16.11
CA PHE A 87 -13.20 10.92 17.21
C PHE A 87 -13.51 12.42 17.24
N PRO A 88 -13.44 13.08 18.41
CA PRO A 88 -13.56 14.53 18.49
C PRO A 88 -12.42 15.22 17.75
N VAL A 89 -12.72 16.37 17.16
CA VAL A 89 -11.71 17.29 16.63
C VAL A 89 -11.02 17.95 17.82
N ASP A 90 -9.72 17.70 17.95
CA ASP A 90 -8.86 18.25 19.01
C ASP A 90 -7.60 18.89 18.42
N ASP A 91 -6.73 19.41 19.28
CA ASP A 91 -5.50 20.08 18.87
C ASP A 91 -4.61 19.20 17.98
N ILE A 92 -4.58 17.88 18.18
CA ILE A 92 -3.83 16.94 17.31
C ILE A 92 -4.42 16.91 15.90
N THR A 93 -5.74 16.94 15.80
CA THR A 93 -6.47 16.99 14.53
C THR A 93 -6.21 18.32 13.81
N ILE A 94 -6.29 19.44 14.53
CA ILE A 94 -6.03 20.78 13.99
C ILE A 94 -4.56 20.94 13.56
N ASP A 95 -3.62 20.47 14.37
CA ASP A 95 -2.19 20.47 14.05
C ASP A 95 -1.89 19.69 12.77
N TYR A 96 -2.54 18.54 12.59
CA TYR A 96 -2.42 17.76 11.38
C TYR A 96 -2.91 18.55 10.17
N LEU A 97 -4.09 19.15 10.24
CA LEU A 97 -4.67 19.96 9.17
C LEU A 97 -3.79 21.16 8.79
N HIS A 98 -3.10 21.78 9.77
CA HIS A 98 -2.14 22.86 9.50
C HIS A 98 -0.80 22.38 8.90
N LYS A 99 -0.40 21.12 9.16
CA LYS A 99 0.86 20.54 8.65
C LYS A 99 0.67 19.86 7.29
N THR A 100 -0.55 19.56 6.90
CA THR A 100 -0.87 19.03 5.58
C THR A 100 -0.88 20.16 4.54
N SER A 101 -0.24 19.93 3.39
CA SER A 101 -0.36 20.84 2.25
C SER A 101 -1.84 21.01 1.89
N GLU A 102 -2.31 22.25 1.70
CA GLU A 102 -3.65 22.52 1.17
C GLU A 102 -3.72 22.30 -0.36
N GLN A 103 -2.57 22.01 -1.00
CA GLN A 103 -2.48 21.79 -2.43
C GLN A 103 -2.48 20.29 -2.75
N GLU A 104 -3.53 19.88 -3.44
CA GLU A 104 -3.73 18.55 -3.99
C GLU A 104 -3.14 18.47 -5.41
N ILE A 105 -2.48 17.36 -5.71
CA ILE A 105 -2.04 17.01 -7.06
C ILE A 105 -2.72 15.72 -7.53
N GLN A 106 -2.93 15.65 -8.84
CA GLN A 106 -3.43 14.48 -9.52
C GLN A 106 -2.24 13.71 -10.09
N TYR A 107 -1.80 12.67 -9.37
CA TYR A 107 -0.63 11.89 -9.73
C TYR A 107 -0.99 10.68 -10.59
N ARG A 108 -0.37 10.54 -11.76
CA ARG A 108 -0.55 9.37 -12.65
C ARG A 108 0.73 8.52 -12.66
N PRO A 109 0.70 7.32 -12.07
CA PRO A 109 1.86 6.42 -12.11
C PRO A 109 2.02 5.79 -13.50
N ALA A 110 3.25 5.39 -13.83
CA ALA A 110 3.54 4.69 -15.09
C ALA A 110 2.88 3.30 -15.15
N ARG A 111 2.78 2.61 -14.01
CA ARG A 111 2.20 1.27 -13.90
C ARG A 111 1.63 0.96 -12.52
N VAL A 112 1.02 -0.21 -12.39
CA VAL A 112 0.50 -0.75 -11.13
C VAL A 112 1.20 -2.07 -10.83
N LEU A 113 1.60 -2.27 -9.59
CA LEU A 113 2.13 -3.54 -9.08
C LEU A 113 1.19 -4.05 -7.99
N MET A 114 0.81 -5.32 -8.09
CA MET A 114 -0.11 -5.97 -7.16
C MET A 114 0.45 -7.31 -6.69
N GLN A 115 0.01 -7.74 -5.51
CA GLN A 115 0.21 -9.08 -5.00
C GLN A 115 -1.11 -9.84 -5.03
N ASP A 116 -1.10 -11.16 -4.88
CA ASP A 116 -2.31 -11.98 -5.01
C ASP A 116 -3.42 -11.64 -3.99
N PHE A 117 -3.08 -11.24 -2.75
CA PHE A 117 -4.07 -10.85 -1.75
C PHE A 117 -4.91 -9.61 -2.14
N THR A 118 -4.30 -8.62 -2.80
CA THR A 118 -5.01 -7.41 -3.25
C THR A 118 -5.45 -7.51 -4.71
N GLY A 119 -4.71 -8.27 -5.52
CA GLY A 119 -4.97 -8.46 -6.94
C GLY A 119 -6.23 -9.30 -7.22
N VAL A 120 -6.51 -10.33 -6.41
CA VAL A 120 -7.72 -11.14 -6.61
C VAL A 120 -9.00 -10.30 -6.44
N PRO A 121 -9.20 -9.54 -5.34
CA PRO A 121 -10.31 -8.61 -5.23
C PRO A 121 -10.43 -7.64 -6.41
N ALA A 122 -9.32 -7.03 -6.85
CA ALA A 122 -9.35 -6.09 -7.98
C ALA A 122 -9.79 -6.74 -9.30
N VAL A 123 -9.35 -7.97 -9.59
CA VAL A 123 -9.80 -8.71 -10.79
C VAL A 123 -11.27 -9.12 -10.67
N VAL A 124 -11.75 -9.46 -9.47
CA VAL A 124 -13.18 -9.69 -9.21
C VAL A 124 -13.98 -8.42 -9.46
N ASP A 125 -13.51 -7.26 -9.00
CA ASP A 125 -14.17 -5.98 -9.21
C ASP A 125 -14.23 -5.61 -10.70
N LEU A 126 -13.15 -5.80 -11.45
CA LEU A 126 -13.17 -5.62 -12.91
C LEU A 126 -14.19 -6.55 -13.59
N ALA A 127 -14.25 -7.82 -13.19
CA ALA A 127 -15.22 -8.77 -13.73
C ALA A 127 -16.67 -8.36 -13.40
N ALA A 128 -16.92 -7.91 -12.17
CA ALA A 128 -18.22 -7.41 -11.74
C ALA A 128 -18.61 -6.13 -12.49
N MET A 129 -17.68 -5.21 -12.71
CA MET A 129 -17.87 -4.00 -13.50
C MET A 129 -18.20 -4.33 -14.96
N ARG A 130 -17.54 -5.34 -15.57
CA ARG A 130 -17.89 -5.83 -16.91
C ARG A 130 -19.33 -6.34 -16.98
N ALA A 131 -19.72 -7.16 -16.01
CA ALA A 131 -21.10 -7.68 -15.93
C ALA A 131 -22.13 -6.56 -15.73
N ALA A 132 -21.82 -5.56 -14.90
CA ALA A 132 -22.67 -4.40 -14.68
C ALA A 132 -22.79 -3.53 -15.94
N MET A 133 -21.68 -3.29 -16.66
CA MET A 133 -21.65 -2.57 -17.93
C MET A 133 -22.52 -3.27 -18.98
N GLN A 134 -22.40 -4.60 -19.09
CA GLN A 134 -23.23 -5.39 -19.99
C GLN A 134 -24.72 -5.28 -19.65
N LYS A 135 -25.07 -5.38 -18.37
CA LYS A 135 -26.46 -5.26 -17.89
C LYS A 135 -27.04 -3.87 -18.15
N ALA A 136 -26.21 -2.84 -18.15
CA ALA A 136 -26.57 -1.47 -18.51
C ALA A 136 -26.66 -1.23 -20.03
N GLY A 137 -26.39 -2.25 -20.86
CA GLY A 137 -26.38 -2.14 -22.33
C GLY A 137 -25.13 -1.45 -22.89
N GLY A 138 -24.10 -1.25 -22.07
CA GLY A 138 -22.81 -0.73 -22.49
C GLY A 138 -21.86 -1.84 -22.99
N ASP A 139 -20.69 -1.41 -23.45
CA ASP A 139 -19.64 -2.30 -23.95
C ASP A 139 -18.70 -2.73 -22.79
N PRO A 140 -18.69 -4.01 -22.38
CA PRO A 140 -17.85 -4.49 -21.29
C PRO A 140 -16.35 -4.37 -21.57
N GLU A 141 -15.93 -4.38 -22.83
CA GLU A 141 -14.50 -4.29 -23.18
C GLU A 141 -13.89 -2.94 -22.83
N LYS A 142 -14.72 -1.91 -22.60
CA LYS A 142 -14.27 -0.62 -22.04
C LYS A 142 -13.79 -0.71 -20.59
N ILE A 143 -14.17 -1.76 -19.88
CA ILE A 143 -13.65 -2.05 -18.54
C ILE A 143 -12.37 -2.85 -18.71
N ASN A 144 -11.26 -2.13 -18.80
CA ASN A 144 -9.93 -2.68 -18.92
C ASN A 144 -8.90 -1.79 -18.18
N PRO A 145 -7.83 -2.35 -17.61
CA PRO A 145 -6.72 -1.56 -17.12
C PRO A 145 -6.15 -0.62 -18.20
N LEU A 146 -6.02 0.66 -17.86
CA LEU A 146 -5.45 1.68 -18.76
C LEU A 146 -3.93 1.83 -18.57
N SER A 147 -3.43 1.46 -17.39
CA SER A 147 -2.00 1.37 -17.12
C SER A 147 -1.57 -0.09 -17.08
N PRO A 148 -0.29 -0.41 -17.43
CA PRO A 148 0.27 -1.74 -17.22
C PRO A 148 0.10 -2.20 -15.76
N VAL A 149 -0.38 -3.42 -15.58
CA VAL A 149 -0.56 -4.05 -14.28
C VAL A 149 0.23 -5.35 -14.23
N ASP A 150 1.13 -5.44 -13.25
CA ASP A 150 1.85 -6.66 -12.90
C ASP A 150 1.31 -7.21 -11.58
N LEU A 151 0.81 -8.44 -11.60
CA LEU A 151 0.38 -9.15 -10.39
C LEU A 151 1.38 -10.27 -10.10
N VAL A 152 2.03 -10.20 -8.93
CA VAL A 152 2.95 -11.25 -8.45
C VAL A 152 2.25 -12.13 -7.43
N ILE A 153 2.30 -13.45 -7.63
CA ILE A 153 1.77 -14.43 -6.69
C ILE A 153 2.89 -14.88 -5.76
N ASP A 154 2.87 -14.41 -4.52
CA ASP A 154 3.94 -14.67 -3.55
C ASP A 154 3.45 -14.91 -2.11
N HIS A 155 2.29 -14.38 -1.71
CA HIS A 155 1.84 -14.47 -0.30
C HIS A 155 1.10 -15.77 0.04
N SER A 156 0.94 -16.67 -0.92
CA SER A 156 0.13 -17.88 -0.74
C SER A 156 0.98 -19.09 -0.37
N VAL A 157 2.25 -19.15 -0.78
CA VAL A 157 3.17 -20.24 -0.43
C VAL A 157 3.45 -20.24 1.08
N MET A 158 3.16 -21.37 1.73
CA MET A 158 3.45 -21.60 3.15
C MET A 158 4.63 -22.56 3.33
N VAL A 159 5.31 -22.44 4.47
CA VAL A 159 6.40 -23.36 4.85
C VAL A 159 5.79 -24.56 5.59
N ASP A 160 5.29 -25.55 4.84
CA ASP A 160 4.80 -26.82 5.40
C ASP A 160 5.97 -27.78 5.68
N PHE A 161 6.95 -27.80 4.78
CA PHE A 161 8.20 -28.56 4.88
C PHE A 161 9.41 -27.62 4.87
N PHE A 162 10.46 -27.99 5.62
CA PHE A 162 11.71 -27.23 5.71
C PHE A 162 12.91 -28.16 5.92
N ALA A 163 14.12 -27.65 5.66
CA ALA A 163 15.40 -28.34 5.89
C ALA A 163 15.61 -29.66 5.10
N THR A 164 14.95 -29.82 3.96
CA THR A 164 15.20 -30.91 2.99
C THR A 164 15.37 -30.34 1.58
N GLU A 165 16.03 -31.08 0.68
CA GLU A 165 16.18 -30.67 -0.72
C GLU A 165 14.83 -30.63 -1.47
N GLN A 166 13.86 -31.45 -1.04
CA GLN A 166 12.51 -31.53 -1.64
C GLN A 166 11.52 -30.49 -1.09
N ALA A 167 11.83 -29.84 0.03
CA ALA A 167 10.90 -28.94 0.73
C ALA A 167 10.30 -27.86 -0.18
N PHE A 168 11.10 -27.27 -1.08
CA PHE A 168 10.61 -26.25 -2.01
C PHE A 168 9.55 -26.81 -2.97
N SER A 169 9.82 -27.93 -3.63
CA SER A 169 8.87 -28.55 -4.56
C SER A 169 7.60 -29.01 -3.85
N GLU A 170 7.72 -29.58 -2.65
CA GLU A 170 6.58 -30.07 -1.87
C GLU A 170 5.67 -28.91 -1.42
N ASN A 171 6.26 -27.80 -0.93
CA ASN A 171 5.50 -26.62 -0.54
C ASN A 171 4.78 -25.97 -1.74
N VAL A 172 5.44 -25.88 -2.90
CA VAL A 172 4.81 -25.35 -4.12
C VAL A 172 3.69 -26.25 -4.62
N GLU A 173 3.84 -27.58 -4.52
CA GLU A 173 2.79 -28.52 -4.90
C GLU A 173 1.55 -28.41 -3.99
N ILE A 174 1.75 -28.36 -2.67
CA ILE A 174 0.67 -28.11 -1.70
C ILE A 174 -0.02 -26.79 -2.01
N GLU A 175 0.74 -25.76 -2.34
CA GLU A 175 0.21 -24.45 -2.66
C GLU A 175 -0.71 -24.49 -3.90
N MET A 176 -0.31 -25.22 -4.94
CA MET A 176 -1.15 -25.47 -6.12
C MET A 176 -2.44 -26.20 -5.78
N GLN A 177 -2.39 -27.15 -4.84
CA GLN A 177 -3.58 -27.88 -4.39
C GLN A 177 -4.54 -26.99 -3.59
N ARG A 178 -4.02 -26.09 -2.73
CA ARG A 178 -4.81 -25.20 -1.87
C ARG A 178 -5.46 -24.06 -2.65
N ASN A 179 -4.73 -23.46 -3.59
CA ASN A 179 -5.12 -22.21 -4.24
C ASN A 179 -5.43 -22.36 -5.74
N GLY A 180 -5.68 -23.59 -6.21
CA GLY A 180 -5.95 -23.88 -7.63
C GLY A 180 -7.06 -23.01 -8.26
N GLU A 181 -8.17 -22.77 -7.56
CA GLU A 181 -9.25 -21.90 -8.05
C GLU A 181 -8.79 -20.45 -8.21
N ARG A 182 -8.06 -19.92 -7.23
CA ARG A 182 -7.48 -18.56 -7.27
C ARG A 182 -6.55 -18.42 -8.48
N TYR A 183 -5.73 -19.42 -8.76
CA TYR A 183 -4.82 -19.41 -9.90
C TYR A 183 -5.52 -19.50 -11.23
N GLN A 184 -6.53 -20.36 -11.35
CA GLN A 184 -7.36 -20.43 -12.55
C GLN A 184 -8.05 -19.09 -12.81
N PHE A 185 -8.55 -18.44 -11.75
CA PHE A 185 -9.18 -17.12 -11.85
C PHE A 185 -8.19 -16.03 -12.30
N LEU A 186 -6.99 -15.97 -11.73
CA LEU A 186 -5.97 -15.00 -12.13
C LEU A 186 -5.44 -15.27 -13.55
N ARG A 187 -5.31 -16.54 -13.96
CA ARG A 187 -4.95 -16.92 -15.33
C ARG A 187 -6.02 -16.53 -16.34
N TRP A 188 -7.30 -16.67 -15.97
CA TRP A 188 -8.40 -16.12 -16.73
C TRP A 188 -8.27 -14.60 -16.84
N GLY A 189 -8.01 -13.89 -15.74
CA GLY A 189 -7.80 -12.44 -15.74
C GLY A 189 -6.72 -11.98 -16.70
N GLN A 190 -5.57 -12.65 -16.71
CA GLN A 190 -4.48 -12.40 -17.68
C GLN A 190 -4.92 -12.57 -19.15
N SER A 191 -5.86 -13.47 -19.42
CA SER A 191 -6.37 -13.70 -20.78
C SER A 191 -7.53 -12.78 -21.14
N ALA A 192 -8.21 -12.21 -20.14
CA ALA A 192 -9.43 -11.43 -20.29
C ALA A 192 -9.20 -9.92 -20.32
N PHE A 193 -8.10 -9.44 -19.74
CA PHE A 193 -7.76 -8.02 -19.65
C PHE A 193 -6.45 -7.72 -20.40
N ASP A 194 -6.46 -6.68 -21.23
CA ASP A 194 -5.23 -6.15 -21.82
C ASP A 194 -4.40 -5.46 -20.75
N ASN A 195 -3.08 -5.36 -20.98
CA ASN A 195 -2.13 -4.73 -20.06
C ASN A 195 -2.04 -5.40 -18.68
N PHE A 196 -2.54 -6.62 -18.51
CA PHE A 196 -2.53 -7.36 -17.25
C PHE A 196 -1.63 -8.59 -17.34
N ARG A 197 -0.59 -8.66 -16.52
CA ARG A 197 0.37 -9.77 -16.48
C ARG A 197 0.38 -10.43 -15.11
N VAL A 198 0.33 -11.77 -15.06
CA VAL A 198 0.43 -12.55 -13.82
C VAL A 198 1.76 -13.29 -13.77
N VAL A 199 2.55 -13.01 -12.75
CA VAL A 199 3.77 -13.76 -12.41
C VAL A 199 3.39 -14.95 -11.53
N PRO A 200 3.73 -16.20 -11.93
CA PRO A 200 3.34 -17.40 -11.21
C PRO A 200 4.07 -17.56 -9.87
N PRO A 201 3.51 -18.36 -8.94
CA PRO A 201 4.16 -18.65 -7.66
C PRO A 201 5.48 -19.40 -7.84
N GLY A 202 6.37 -19.24 -6.85
CA GLY A 202 7.72 -19.82 -6.88
C GLY A 202 8.74 -19.02 -7.70
N THR A 203 8.35 -17.91 -8.32
CA THR A 203 9.26 -17.01 -9.05
C THR A 203 10.05 -16.10 -8.11
N GLY A 204 9.48 -15.75 -6.96
CA GLY A 204 10.08 -14.84 -5.98
C GLY A 204 9.01 -14.01 -5.27
N ILE A 205 9.45 -13.07 -4.44
CA ILE A 205 8.57 -12.13 -3.71
C ILE A 205 8.35 -10.88 -4.56
N CYS A 206 7.16 -10.26 -4.46
CA CYS A 206 6.71 -9.13 -5.28
C CYS A 206 7.76 -8.02 -5.45
N HIS A 207 8.33 -7.52 -4.36
CA HIS A 207 9.34 -6.44 -4.41
C HIS A 207 10.66 -6.88 -5.06
N GLN A 208 11.09 -8.13 -4.83
CA GLN A 208 12.32 -8.65 -5.44
C GLN A 208 12.13 -8.87 -6.94
N VAL A 209 11.03 -9.52 -7.33
CA VAL A 209 10.67 -9.73 -8.74
C VAL A 209 10.54 -8.38 -9.45
N ASN A 210 9.97 -7.38 -8.77
CA ASN A 210 9.89 -6.03 -9.31
C ASN A 210 11.27 -5.43 -9.60
N LEU A 211 12.21 -5.48 -8.64
CA LEU A 211 13.55 -4.92 -8.81
C LEU A 211 14.37 -5.67 -9.87
N GLU A 212 14.24 -6.99 -9.94
CA GLU A 212 15.05 -7.83 -10.82
C GLU A 212 14.47 -7.95 -12.24
N TYR A 213 13.14 -7.89 -12.41
CA TYR A 213 12.49 -8.28 -13.67
C TYR A 213 11.35 -7.39 -14.18
N LEU A 214 10.75 -6.50 -13.38
CA LEU A 214 9.60 -5.70 -13.84
C LEU A 214 9.94 -4.23 -14.02
N ALA A 215 10.74 -3.67 -13.10
CA ALA A 215 11.16 -2.28 -13.14
C ALA A 215 11.89 -1.96 -14.45
N GLN A 216 11.53 -0.81 -15.01
CA GLN A 216 12.14 -0.26 -16.23
C GLN A 216 13.09 0.89 -15.93
N THR A 217 12.92 1.56 -14.78
CA THR A 217 13.58 2.83 -14.41
C THR A 217 13.19 4.00 -15.32
N VAL A 218 13.19 3.82 -16.64
CA VAL A 218 12.72 4.76 -17.66
C VAL A 218 11.83 4.01 -18.65
N TRP A 219 10.66 4.55 -18.91
CA TRP A 219 9.76 4.11 -19.98
C TRP A 219 9.94 4.98 -21.21
N THR A 220 9.77 4.39 -22.39
CA THR A 220 9.68 5.11 -23.66
C THR A 220 8.29 4.90 -24.26
N ASN A 221 7.72 5.95 -24.84
CA ASN A 221 6.48 5.86 -25.57
C ASN A 221 6.56 6.73 -26.84
N ASN A 222 5.73 6.39 -27.82
CA ASN A 222 5.61 7.14 -29.07
C ASN A 222 4.14 7.49 -29.27
N ASP A 223 3.83 8.78 -29.15
CA ASP A 223 2.49 9.30 -29.39
C ASP A 223 2.57 10.44 -30.41
N ASP A 224 1.68 10.42 -31.41
CA ASP A 224 1.66 11.39 -32.53
C ASP A 224 3.02 11.63 -33.23
N GLY A 225 3.89 10.61 -33.27
CA GLY A 225 5.21 10.68 -33.88
C GLY A 225 6.28 11.36 -33.02
N PHE A 226 5.96 11.70 -31.77
CA PHE A 226 6.91 12.16 -30.76
C PHE A 226 7.30 11.00 -29.86
N GLU A 227 8.57 10.59 -29.94
CA GLU A 227 9.15 9.67 -28.97
C GLU A 227 9.55 10.45 -27.72
N TYR A 228 9.04 10.02 -26.56
CA TYR A 228 9.37 10.62 -25.28
C TYR A 228 9.70 9.56 -24.24
N ALA A 229 10.57 9.92 -23.31
CA ALA A 229 10.97 9.08 -22.19
C ALA A 229 10.46 9.69 -20.88
N PHE A 230 10.03 8.84 -19.95
CA PHE A 230 9.54 9.26 -18.64
C PHE A 230 9.94 8.28 -17.53
N PRO A 231 10.07 8.73 -16.27
CA PRO A 231 10.48 7.86 -15.17
C PRO A 231 9.48 6.73 -14.92
N ASP A 232 9.99 5.55 -14.56
CA ASP A 232 9.18 4.46 -14.03
C ASP A 232 8.66 4.82 -12.63
N THR A 233 7.34 4.75 -12.48
CA THR A 233 6.67 4.99 -11.21
C THR A 233 5.50 4.03 -11.05
N LEU A 234 5.22 3.64 -9.81
CA LEU A 234 4.19 2.65 -9.52
C LEU A 234 3.40 3.00 -8.27
N VAL A 235 2.18 2.49 -8.20
CA VAL A 235 1.33 2.45 -7.00
C VAL A 235 0.65 1.08 -6.89
N ALA A 236 0.04 0.82 -5.74
CA ALA A 236 -0.87 -0.31 -5.57
C ALA A 236 -2.31 0.08 -5.94
N GLU A 237 -3.00 -0.81 -6.68
CA GLU A 237 -4.46 -0.94 -6.86
C GLU A 237 -5.24 0.26 -7.45
N ALA A 238 -5.18 1.45 -6.85
CA ALA A 238 -6.11 2.56 -7.10
C ALA A 238 -6.02 3.19 -8.51
N ALA A 239 -4.90 3.01 -9.21
CA ALA A 239 -4.64 3.68 -10.49
C ALA A 239 -4.94 2.81 -11.73
N MET A 240 -5.40 1.57 -11.57
CA MET A 240 -5.47 0.62 -12.71
C MET A 240 -6.42 1.08 -13.83
N LEU A 241 -7.50 1.79 -13.51
CA LEU A 241 -8.46 2.35 -14.46
C LEU A 241 -8.05 3.75 -14.98
N GLY A 242 -6.78 4.13 -14.85
CA GLY A 242 -6.21 5.39 -15.34
C GLY A 242 -6.67 6.65 -14.60
N GLN A 243 -7.43 6.47 -13.51
CA GLN A 243 -7.76 7.57 -12.62
C GLN A 243 -6.48 8.01 -11.90
N PRO A 244 -6.19 9.32 -11.88
CA PRO A 244 -5.08 9.83 -11.09
C PRO A 244 -5.30 9.53 -9.60
N VAL A 245 -4.21 9.25 -8.91
CA VAL A 245 -4.18 9.20 -7.45
C VAL A 245 -4.14 10.64 -6.95
N SER A 246 -5.21 11.03 -6.27
CA SER A 246 -5.24 12.27 -5.50
C SER A 246 -4.28 12.15 -4.32
N MET A 247 -3.33 13.08 -4.23
CA MET A 247 -2.46 13.19 -3.06
C MET A 247 -2.08 14.64 -2.79
N LEU A 248 -1.81 14.95 -1.54
CA LEU A 248 -1.24 16.24 -1.17
C LEU A 248 0.22 16.31 -1.59
N ILE A 249 0.68 17.51 -1.97
CA ILE A 249 2.12 17.72 -2.22
C ILE A 249 2.90 17.35 -0.95
N PRO A 250 3.77 16.32 -1.00
CA PRO A 250 4.45 15.84 0.19
C PRO A 250 5.64 16.75 0.52
N GLU A 251 5.86 16.98 1.81
CA GLU A 251 7.14 17.51 2.27
C GLU A 251 8.26 16.48 2.04
N VAL A 252 9.45 16.94 1.68
CA VAL A 252 10.63 16.08 1.46
C VAL A 252 11.65 16.30 2.57
N ILE A 253 12.02 15.23 3.26
CA ILE A 253 13.06 15.19 4.28
C ILE A 253 14.32 14.58 3.68
N GLY A 254 15.37 15.38 3.54
CA GLY A 254 16.67 14.89 3.12
C GLY A 254 17.37 14.11 4.24
N PHE A 255 17.70 12.84 4.00
CA PHE A 255 18.50 11.99 4.88
C PHE A 255 19.92 11.86 4.32
N LYS A 256 20.88 12.53 4.97
CA LYS A 256 22.29 12.52 4.53
C LYS A 256 23.06 11.33 5.08
N LEU A 257 23.56 10.48 4.19
CA LEU A 257 24.49 9.40 4.49
C LEU A 257 25.92 9.84 4.19
N THR A 258 26.82 9.68 5.17
CA THR A 258 28.24 10.09 5.04
C THR A 258 29.18 9.00 5.49
N GLY A 259 30.34 8.89 4.83
CA GLY A 259 31.36 7.88 5.16
C GLY A 259 30.99 6.48 4.70
N LYS A 260 31.62 5.46 5.30
CA LYS A 260 31.43 4.04 4.95
C LYS A 260 31.02 3.23 6.18
N LEU A 261 30.30 2.14 5.96
CA LEU A 261 30.00 1.17 7.02
C LEU A 261 31.30 0.61 7.59
N ARG A 262 31.35 0.50 8.93
CA ARG A 262 32.49 -0.09 9.62
C ARG A 262 32.48 -1.61 9.42
N GLU A 263 33.66 -2.20 9.49
CA GLU A 263 33.79 -3.67 9.44
C GLU A 263 32.93 -4.32 10.54
N GLY A 264 32.23 -5.40 10.18
CA GLY A 264 31.30 -6.10 11.06
C GLY A 264 29.90 -5.50 11.17
N ILE A 265 29.64 -4.33 10.57
CA ILE A 265 28.28 -3.77 10.47
C ILE A 265 27.56 -4.33 9.24
N THR A 266 26.34 -4.81 9.42
CA THR A 266 25.50 -5.37 8.36
C THR A 266 24.55 -4.33 7.77
N ALA A 267 23.98 -4.64 6.60
CA ALA A 267 22.90 -3.86 6.00
C ALA A 267 21.70 -3.71 6.96
N THR A 268 21.37 -4.78 7.69
CA THR A 268 20.29 -4.80 8.68
C THR A 268 20.55 -3.80 9.80
N ASP A 269 21.77 -3.71 10.31
CA ASP A 269 22.14 -2.74 11.36
C ASP A 269 21.93 -1.30 10.87
N LEU A 270 22.33 -1.02 9.63
CA LEU A 270 22.11 0.29 9.00
C LEU A 270 20.61 0.59 8.86
N VAL A 271 19.83 -0.35 8.33
CA VAL A 271 18.38 -0.23 8.12
C VAL A 271 17.66 0.07 9.43
N LEU A 272 17.95 -0.67 10.49
CA LEU A 272 17.34 -0.47 11.81
C LEU A 272 17.74 0.89 12.39
N THR A 273 19.00 1.31 12.22
CA THR A 273 19.48 2.62 12.66
C THR A 273 18.76 3.75 11.94
N VAL A 274 18.67 3.68 10.61
CA VAL A 274 17.95 4.67 9.78
C VAL A 274 16.48 4.74 10.18
N THR A 275 15.83 3.58 10.33
CA THR A 275 14.42 3.48 10.74
C THR A 275 14.20 4.14 12.10
N GLN A 276 15.06 3.86 13.09
CA GLN A 276 14.97 4.47 14.41
C GLN A 276 15.14 5.99 14.37
N MET A 277 16.11 6.49 13.61
CA MET A 277 16.34 7.93 13.45
C MET A 277 15.15 8.64 12.79
N LEU A 278 14.59 8.05 11.72
CA LEU A 278 13.44 8.60 11.01
C LEU A 278 12.17 8.57 11.86
N ARG A 279 11.95 7.50 12.63
CA ARG A 279 10.87 7.45 13.64
C ARG A 279 10.98 8.58 14.65
N GLN A 280 12.16 8.78 15.22
CA GLN A 280 12.39 9.85 16.19
C GLN A 280 12.22 11.24 15.56
N LYS A 281 12.55 11.40 14.28
CA LYS A 281 12.38 12.66 13.54
C LYS A 281 10.91 12.99 13.26
N GLY A 282 10.04 11.99 13.16
CA GLY A 282 8.62 12.16 12.87
C GLY A 282 8.34 12.50 11.41
N VAL A 283 8.52 11.52 10.51
CA VAL A 283 8.38 11.69 9.05
C VAL A 283 7.04 11.19 8.50
N VAL A 284 6.01 11.11 9.34
CA VAL A 284 4.69 10.60 8.96
C VAL A 284 4.09 11.40 7.81
N GLY A 285 3.73 10.73 6.72
CA GLY A 285 3.12 11.37 5.53
C GLY A 285 4.09 12.20 4.68
N LYS A 286 5.40 12.09 4.92
CA LYS A 286 6.45 12.81 4.20
C LYS A 286 7.22 11.87 3.28
N PHE A 287 7.91 12.44 2.30
CA PHE A 287 8.91 11.73 1.52
C PHE A 287 10.26 11.83 2.21
N VAL A 288 11.05 10.76 2.17
CA VAL A 288 12.44 10.75 2.64
C VAL A 288 13.34 10.55 1.44
N GLU A 289 14.18 11.53 1.14
CA GLU A 289 15.16 11.46 0.06
C GLU A 289 16.55 11.20 0.63
N PHE A 290 17.17 10.09 0.24
CA PHE A 290 18.51 9.72 0.68
C PHE A 290 19.57 10.33 -0.23
N TYR A 291 20.58 10.98 0.36
CA TYR A 291 21.65 11.64 -0.38
C TYR A 291 22.97 11.61 0.40
N GLY A 292 24.07 12.04 -0.25
CA GLY A 292 25.38 12.17 0.38
C GLY A 292 26.41 11.16 -0.14
N ASP A 293 27.66 11.33 0.30
CA ASP A 293 28.81 10.54 -0.16
C ASP A 293 28.76 9.07 0.29
N GLY A 294 27.97 8.76 1.32
CA GLY A 294 27.79 7.38 1.78
C GLY A 294 27.03 6.48 0.78
N LEU A 295 26.27 7.06 -0.15
CA LEU A 295 25.55 6.29 -1.18
C LEU A 295 26.49 5.58 -2.13
N ALA A 296 27.66 6.17 -2.43
CA ALA A 296 28.63 5.65 -3.38
C ALA A 296 29.21 4.28 -2.98
N SER A 297 29.03 3.86 -1.73
CA SER A 297 29.44 2.53 -1.25
C SER A 297 28.28 1.63 -0.84
N LEU A 298 27.03 2.09 -1.00
CA LEU A 298 25.85 1.37 -0.56
C LEU A 298 25.22 0.60 -1.74
N PRO A 299 25.26 -0.76 -1.73
CA PRO A 299 24.67 -1.58 -2.79
C PRO A 299 23.17 -1.34 -2.98
N LEU A 300 22.66 -1.60 -4.19
CA LEU A 300 21.24 -1.40 -4.48
C LEU A 300 20.31 -2.23 -3.57
N ALA A 301 20.69 -3.47 -3.24
CA ALA A 301 19.91 -4.32 -2.35
C ALA A 301 19.71 -3.67 -0.96
N ASP A 302 20.74 -2.99 -0.43
CA ASP A 302 20.67 -2.32 0.87
C ASP A 302 19.81 -1.07 0.78
N ARG A 303 19.92 -0.30 -0.32
CA ARG A 303 19.04 0.85 -0.60
C ARG A 303 17.59 0.42 -0.68
N ALA A 304 17.30 -0.67 -1.40
CA ALA A 304 15.97 -1.25 -1.51
C ALA A 304 15.44 -1.69 -0.15
N THR A 305 16.29 -2.26 0.72
CA THR A 305 15.89 -2.65 2.07
C THR A 305 15.52 -1.45 2.93
N ILE A 306 16.29 -0.36 2.85
CA ILE A 306 15.98 0.90 3.56
C ILE A 306 14.68 1.53 3.02
N ALA A 307 14.51 1.57 1.70
CA ALA A 307 13.31 2.13 1.06
C ALA A 307 12.06 1.30 1.38
N ASN A 308 12.17 -0.03 1.41
CA ASN A 308 11.08 -0.95 1.75
C ASN A 308 10.55 -0.75 3.17
N MET A 309 11.41 -0.26 4.08
CA MET A 309 11.05 0.01 5.48
C MET A 309 10.30 1.34 5.69
N ALA A 310 9.88 2.01 4.61
CA ALA A 310 9.15 3.29 4.69
C ALA A 310 7.90 3.25 5.58
N PRO A 311 7.04 2.22 5.50
CA PRO A 311 5.92 2.08 6.42
C PRO A 311 6.36 2.02 7.89
N GLU A 312 7.48 1.38 8.20
CA GLU A 312 7.98 1.19 9.55
C GLU A 312 8.44 2.51 10.17
N TYR A 313 9.02 3.44 9.41
CA TYR A 313 9.36 4.79 9.89
C TYR A 313 8.29 5.85 9.58
N GLY A 314 7.17 5.46 8.97
CA GLY A 314 5.98 6.28 8.74
C GLY A 314 6.02 7.16 7.48
N ALA A 315 7.09 7.10 6.69
CA ALA A 315 7.16 7.87 5.45
C ALA A 315 6.22 7.28 4.39
N THR A 316 5.74 8.13 3.49
CA THR A 316 5.00 7.68 2.31
C THR A 316 5.92 7.02 1.30
N CYS A 317 7.18 7.48 1.20
CA CYS A 317 8.16 6.97 0.27
C CYS A 317 9.59 7.18 0.80
N GLY A 318 10.46 6.17 0.63
CA GLY A 318 11.90 6.30 0.76
C GLY A 318 12.54 6.29 -0.62
N PHE A 319 13.12 7.42 -1.03
CA PHE A 319 13.64 7.64 -2.38
C PHE A 319 15.16 7.68 -2.40
N PHE A 320 15.76 6.83 -3.23
CA PHE A 320 17.17 6.90 -3.61
C PHE A 320 17.24 7.32 -5.08
N PRO A 321 17.94 8.42 -5.41
CA PRO A 321 18.15 8.81 -6.80
C PRO A 321 18.86 7.71 -7.60
N VAL A 322 18.55 7.64 -8.90
CA VAL A 322 19.28 6.79 -9.85
C VAL A 322 20.71 7.32 -9.97
N ASP A 323 21.68 6.44 -9.74
CA ASP A 323 23.11 6.72 -9.89
C ASP A 323 23.82 5.56 -10.59
N ASP A 324 25.16 5.64 -10.69
CA ASP A 324 25.96 4.62 -11.36
C ASP A 324 25.77 3.21 -10.76
N ILE A 325 25.52 3.09 -9.45
CA ILE A 325 25.23 1.81 -8.79
C ILE A 325 23.88 1.25 -9.27
N THR A 326 22.89 2.11 -9.48
CA THR A 326 21.62 1.71 -10.09
C THR A 326 21.81 1.22 -11.52
N ILE A 327 22.58 1.94 -12.34
CA ILE A 327 22.84 1.55 -13.73
C ILE A 327 23.60 0.22 -13.80
N ASP A 328 24.61 0.03 -12.95
CA ASP A 328 25.37 -1.22 -12.89
C ASP A 328 24.50 -2.40 -12.43
N TYR A 329 23.56 -2.16 -11.52
CA TYR A 329 22.59 -3.18 -11.12
C TYR A 329 21.67 -3.58 -12.28
N LEU A 330 21.17 -2.61 -13.06
CA LEU A 330 20.34 -2.90 -14.24
C LEU A 330 21.10 -3.79 -15.25
N ARG A 331 22.37 -3.46 -15.53
CA ARG A 331 23.22 -4.31 -16.39
C ARG A 331 23.42 -5.71 -15.83
N LEU A 332 23.62 -5.82 -14.51
CA LEU A 332 23.79 -7.10 -13.82
C LEU A 332 22.53 -7.98 -13.93
N THR A 333 21.33 -7.39 -13.92
CA THR A 333 20.05 -8.10 -14.07
C THR A 333 19.63 -8.31 -15.52
N GLY A 334 20.51 -8.04 -16.49
CA GLY A 334 20.26 -8.28 -17.91
C GLY A 334 19.36 -7.24 -18.57
N ARG A 335 19.37 -5.99 -18.06
CA ARG A 335 18.78 -4.83 -18.73
C ARG A 335 19.84 -4.12 -19.56
N ASP A 336 19.55 -3.95 -20.85
CA ASP A 336 20.38 -3.21 -21.82
C ASP A 336 20.04 -1.72 -21.83
#